data_AF-A0A6G3LSL0-F1
#
_entry.id   AF-A0A6G3LSL0-F1
#
_cell.length_a   1.000
_cell.length_b   1.000
_cell.length_c   1.000
_cell.angle_alpha   90.00
_cell.angle_beta   90.00
_cell.angle_gamma   90.00
#
_symmetry.space_group_name_H-M   'P 1'
#
loop_
_entity.id
_entity.type
_entity.pdbx_description
1 polymer ?
#
loop_
_entity_poly.entity_id
_entity_poly.type
_entity_poly.pdbx_seq_one_letter_code
_entity_poly.pdbx_strand_id
1 'polypeptide(L)' 'TYPYQVKKGIREKFSFNPPTVTLYTVMYRLEREGLIRKNEHGAYEVTGLGLEALKEAAHLLAEVSNKLTDMTSEGPR' A
#
# COMPACT_ATOMS: atom_id res chain seq x y z
N THR A 1 9.86 -10.14 4.22
CA THR A 1 8.95 -9.71 5.29
C THR A 1 7.82 -10.69 5.48
N TYR A 2 7.41 -10.97 6.72
CA TYR A 2 6.25 -11.81 7.03
C TYR A 2 4.98 -10.95 7.26
N PRO A 3 3.75 -11.48 7.08
CA PRO A 3 2.51 -10.71 7.28
C PRO A 3 2.42 -9.99 8.63
N TYR A 4 2.91 -10.59 9.71
CA TYR A 4 2.97 -9.95 11.03
C TYR A 4 3.80 -8.66 11.02
N GLN A 5 4.97 -8.68 10.37
CA GLN A 5 5.84 -7.51 10.26
C GLN A 5 5.20 -6.42 9.39
N VAL A 6 4.46 -6.80 8.34
CA VAL A 6 3.67 -5.85 7.54
C VAL A 6 2.61 -5.15 8.40
N LYS A 7 1.87 -5.91 9.22
CA LYS A 7 0.87 -5.36 10.14
C LYS A 7 1.48 -4.36 11.12
N LYS A 8 2.65 -4.69 11.67
CA LYS A 8 3.39 -3.82 12.60
C LYS A 8 3.82 -2.52 11.90
N GLY A 9 4.43 -2.63 10.72
CA GLY A 9 4.85 -1.46 9.95
C GLY A 9 3.71 -0.53 9.55
N ILE A 10 2.54 -1.08 9.18
CA ILE A 10 1.35 -0.27 8.88
C ILE A 10 0.91 0.54 10.10
N ARG A 11 0.85 -0.11 11.27
CA ARG A 11 0.48 0.56 12.53
C ARG A 11 1.46 1.68 12.88
N GLU A 12 2.76 1.41 12.79
CA GLU A 12 3.81 2.38 13.16
C GLU A 12 3.85 3.57 12.20
N LYS A 13 3.63 3.35 10.90
CA LYS A 13 3.77 4.40 9.88
C LYS A 13 2.50 5.21 9.64
N PHE A 14 1.33 4.59 9.78
CA PHE A 14 0.04 5.20 9.38
C PHE A 14 -0.96 5.32 10.52
N SER A 15 -0.58 4.95 11.75
CA SER A 15 -1.43 5.07 12.94
C SER A 15 -2.78 4.34 12.85
N PHE A 16 -2.92 3.36 11.95
CA PHE A 16 -4.09 2.49 11.86
C PHE A 16 -3.68 1.01 11.89
N ASN A 17 -4.60 0.17 12.32
CA ASN A 17 -4.36 -1.27 12.45
C ASN A 17 -5.35 -2.05 11.59
N PRO A 18 -4.92 -2.63 10.45
CA PRO A 18 -5.84 -3.36 9.58
C PRO A 18 -6.34 -4.64 10.28
N PRO A 19 -7.61 -5.05 10.06
CA PRO A 19 -8.08 -6.37 10.43
C PRO A 19 -7.19 -7.45 9.81
N THR A 20 -6.96 -8.53 10.55
CA THR A 20 -6.05 -9.61 10.10
C THR A 20 -6.52 -10.22 8.77
N VAL A 21 -7.82 -10.51 8.64
CA VAL A 21 -8.42 -11.06 7.41
C VAL A 21 -8.18 -10.13 6.22
N THR A 22 -8.36 -8.81 6.40
CA THR A 22 -8.10 -7.80 5.37
C THR A 22 -6.63 -7.80 4.94
N LEU A 23 -5.70 -7.83 5.89
CA LEU A 23 -4.27 -7.86 5.59
C LEU A 23 -3.90 -9.09 4.75
N TYR A 24 -4.34 -10.28 5.15
CA TYR A 24 -4.06 -11.51 4.39
C TYR A 24 -4.73 -11.49 3.01
N THR A 25 -5.93 -10.94 2.90
CA THR A 25 -6.63 -10.80 1.61
C THR A 25 -5.86 -9.91 0.64
N VAL A 26 -5.35 -8.77 1.12
CA VAL A 26 -4.53 -7.87 0.31
C VAL A 26 -3.20 -8.52 -0.05
N MET A 27 -2.49 -9.12 0.91
CA MET A 27 -1.23 -9.84 0.66
C MET A 27 -1.40 -10.94 -0.41
N TYR A 28 -2.47 -11.72 -0.32
CA TYR A 28 -2.79 -12.76 -1.31
C TYR A 28 -3.03 -12.17 -2.70
N ARG A 29 -3.75 -11.03 -2.81
CA ARG A 29 -3.97 -10.36 -4.10
C ARG A 29 -2.66 -9.85 -4.69
N LEU A 30 -1.83 -9.18 -3.89
CA LEU A 30 -0.50 -8.70 -4.32
C LEU A 30 0.39 -9.84 -4.82
N GLU A 31 0.35 -10.99 -4.15
CA GLU A 31 1.11 -12.19 -4.55
C GLU A 31 0.56 -12.76 -5.87
N ARG A 32 -0.77 -12.91 -5.97
CA ARG A 32 -1.46 -13.44 -7.16
C ARG A 32 -1.25 -12.56 -8.40
N GLU A 33 -1.16 -11.25 -8.21
CA GLU A 33 -0.92 -10.26 -9.28
C GLU A 33 0.58 -10.07 -9.58
N GLY A 34 1.47 -10.78 -8.88
CA GLY A 34 2.92 -10.74 -9.13
C GLY A 34 3.62 -9.48 -8.61
N LEU A 35 2.95 -8.68 -7.77
CA LEU A 35 3.50 -7.46 -7.17
C LEU A 35 4.45 -7.78 -6.00
N ILE A 36 4.19 -8.89 -5.32
CA ILE A 36 5.11 -9.48 -4.33
C ILE A 36 5.32 -10.96 -4.64
N ARG A 37 6.40 -11.53 -4.12
CA ARG A 37 6.66 -12.97 -4.19
C ARG A 37 7.33 -13.47 -2.92
N LYS A 38 7.28 -14.78 -2.68
CA LYS A 38 8.08 -15.42 -1.63
C LYS A 38 9.48 -15.69 -2.14
N ASN A 39 10.48 -15.40 -1.32
CA ASN A 39 11.86 -15.82 -1.57
C ASN A 39 12.09 -17.27 -1.11
N GLU A 40 13.32 -17.77 -1.27
CA GLU A 40 13.72 -19.14 -0.90
C GLU A 40 13.50 -19.47 0.58
N HIS A 41 13.42 -18.45 1.44
CA HIS A 41 13.17 -18.58 2.87
C HIS A 41 11.67 -18.41 3.24
N GLY A 42 10.79 -18.33 2.24
CA GLY A 42 9.34 -18.15 2.44
C GLY A 42 8.92 -16.74 2.87
N ALA A 43 9.84 -15.78 2.90
CA ALA A 43 9.55 -14.40 3.24
C ALA A 43 9.13 -13.61 1.99
N TYR A 44 8.18 -12.67 2.14
CA TYR A 44 7.73 -11.84 1.02
C TYR A 44 8.74 -10.74 0.66
N GLU A 45 8.96 -10.55 -0.63
CA GLU A 45 9.70 -9.44 -1.23
C GLU A 45 8.89 -8.79 -2.35
N VAL A 46 9.14 -7.50 -2.59
CA VAL A 46 8.47 -6.74 -3.67
C VAL A 46 9.18 -7.06 -4.99
N THR A 47 8.41 -7.27 -6.05
CA THR A 47 8.96 -7.53 -7.39
C THR A 47 9.24 -6.22 -8.13
N GLY A 48 9.91 -6.29 -9.29
CA GLY A 48 10.04 -5.12 -10.16
C GLY A 48 8.68 -4.54 -10.58
N LEU A 49 7.71 -5.40 -10.91
CA LEU A 49 6.33 -4.99 -11.21
C LEU A 49 5.68 -4.29 -10.00
N GLY A 50 5.90 -4.82 -8.79
CA GLY A 50 5.41 -4.22 -7.55
C GLY A 50 5.98 -2.84 -7.27
N LEU A 51 7.25 -2.60 -7.61
CA LEU A 51 7.89 -1.30 -7.43
C LEU A 51 7.32 -0.25 -8.39
N GLU A 52 7.10 -0.60 -9.67
CA GLU A 52 6.47 0.29 -10.63
C GLU A 52 5.01 0.60 -10.24
N ALA A 53 4.24 -0.41 -9.86
CA ALA A 53 2.88 -0.22 -9.37
C ALA A 53 2.82 0.68 -8.12
N LEU A 54 3.80 0.55 -7.20
CA LEU A 54 3.90 1.42 -6.03
C LEU A 54 4.19 2.87 -6.41
N LYS A 55 5.05 3.10 -7.41
CA LYS A 55 5.37 4.43 -7.92
C LYS A 55 4.13 5.09 -8.55
N GLU A 56 3.40 4.36 -9.39
CA GLU A 56 2.14 4.83 -9.98
C GLU A 56 1.09 5.15 -8.91
N ALA A 57 0.93 4.27 -7.91
CA ALA A 57 0.02 4.50 -6.79
C ALA A 57 0.40 5.75 -5.98
N ALA A 58 1.69 6.00 -5.75
CA ALA A 58 2.16 7.20 -5.06
C ALA A 58 1.84 8.48 -5.86
N HIS A 59 2.03 8.45 -7.17
CA HIS A 59 1.67 9.57 -8.05
C HIS A 59 0.15 9.84 -8.00
N LEU A 60 -0.68 8.81 -8.13
CA LEU A 60 -2.13 8.93 -8.06
C LEU A 60 -2.59 9.53 -6.72
N LEU A 61 -2.04 9.05 -5.60
CA LEU A 61 -2.39 9.58 -4.28
C LEU A 61 -1.99 11.05 -4.12
N ALA A 62 -0.83 11.45 -4.66
CA ALA A 62 -0.42 12.86 -4.66
C ALA A 62 -1.36 13.73 -5.51
N GLU A 63 -1.75 13.27 -6.70
CA GLU A 63 -2.72 13.98 -7.54
C GLU A 63 -4.09 14.13 -6.86
N VAL A 64 -4.60 13.06 -6.23
CA VAL A 64 -5.86 13.11 -5.49
C VAL A 64 -5.75 14.07 -4.31
N SER A 65 -4.63 14.05 -3.58
CA SER A 65 -4.39 14.97 -2.47
C SER A 65 -4.40 16.42 -2.93
N ASN A 66 -3.75 16.74 -4.05
CA ASN A 66 -3.71 18.10 -4.61
C ASN A 66 -5.10 18.58 -5.02
N LYS A 67 -5.87 17.72 -5.71
CA LYS A 67 -7.26 18.06 -6.09
C LYS A 67 -8.15 18.33 -4.88
N LEU A 68 -7.98 17.56 -3.80
CA LEU A 68 -8.73 17.78 -2.56
C LEU A 68 -8.36 19.12 -1.91
N THR A 69 -7.08 19.50 -1.89
CA THR A 69 -6.66 20.80 -1.33
C THR A 69 -7.18 21.97 -2.16
N ASP A 70 -7.19 21.86 -3.49
CA ASP A 70 -7.70 22.90 -4.39
C ASP A 70 -9.19 23.16 -4.15
N MET A 71 -9.99 22.09 -3.99
CA MET A 71 -11.42 22.19 -3.66
C MET A 71 -11.69 22.87 -2.31
N THR A 72 -10.80 22.74 -1.32
CA THR A 72 -10.93 23.40 -0.03
C THR A 72 -10.41 24.85 -0.03
N SER A 73 -9.68 25.25 -1.07
CA SER A 73 -9.11 26.60 -1.22
C SER A 73 -10.08 27.58 -1.89
N GLU A 74 -11.07 27.08 -2.63
CA GLU A 74 -12.21 27.85 -3.16
C GLU A 74 -13.41 27.73 -2.21
N GLY A 75 -13.38 28.46 -1.08
CA GLY A 75 -14.59 28.71 -0.28
C GLY A 75 -15.65 29.45 -1.12
N PRO A 76 -16.96 29.32 -0.81
CA PRO A 76 -18.03 29.81 -1.66
C PRO A 76 -17.88 31.32 -1.90
N ARG A 77 -17.75 31.70 -3.17
CA ARG A 77 -17.92 33.08 -3.62
C ARG A 77 -19.39 33.48 -3.58
#